data_AF-A0A2S9FDR7-F1
#
_entry.id   AF-A0A2S9FDR7-F1
#
_cell.length_a   1.000
_cell.length_b   1.000
_cell.length_c   1.000
_cell.angle_alpha   90.00
_cell.angle_beta   90.00
_cell.angle_gamma   90.00
#
_symmetry.space_group_name_H-M   'P 1'
#
loop_
_entity.id
_entity.type
_entity.pdbx_description
1 polymer ?
#
loop_
_entity_poly.entity_id
_entity_poly.type
_entity_poly.pdbx_seq_one_letter_code
_entity_poly.pdbx_strand_id
1 'polypeptide(L)'
;DMGQMPGMAGGDGMMSEADMTALQNAQGAEAGKLFLTQMIAHHEGAITMAQQEIDNGQYPETVELARSIVTSQQEEIASMKKMLDE
;
A
#
# COMPACT_ATOMS: atom_id res chain seq x y z
N ASP A 1 -23.69 11.68 -9.46
CA ASP A 1 -23.85 11.75 -8.01
C ASP A 1 -23.68 10.33 -7.47
N MET A 2 -22.45 9.98 -7.07
CA MET A 2 -22.07 8.63 -6.61
C MET A 2 -21.77 8.72 -5.12
N GLY A 3 -22.77 9.13 -4.35
CA GLY A 3 -22.73 9.16 -2.90
C GLY A 3 -22.71 7.74 -2.33
N GLN A 4 -21.71 7.48 -1.49
CA GLN A 4 -21.67 6.46 -0.43
C GLN A 4 -22.17 5.05 -0.81
N MET A 5 -21.23 4.19 -1.20
CA MET A 5 -21.32 2.75 -0.93
C MET A 5 -20.73 2.50 0.48
N PRO A 6 -21.54 2.18 1.50
CA PRO A 6 -21.04 1.88 2.83
C PRO A 6 -20.38 0.49 2.82
N GLY A 7 -19.04 0.46 2.78
CA GLY A 7 -18.27 -0.79 2.84
C GLY A 7 -16.91 -0.80 2.13
N MET A 8 -16.56 0.23 1.35
CA MET A 8 -15.25 0.34 0.68
C MET A 8 -14.36 1.45 1.24
N ALA A 9 -14.36 1.63 2.56
CA ALA A 9 -13.30 2.39 3.21
C ALA A 9 -12.10 1.45 3.42
N GLY A 10 -11.09 1.51 2.55
CA GLY A 10 -9.76 0.94 2.79
C GLY A 10 -9.71 -0.58 2.99
N GLY A 11 -9.94 -1.37 1.93
CA GLY A 11 -9.49 -2.76 1.91
C GLY A 11 -7.96 -2.83 1.82
N ASP A 12 -7.36 -3.87 2.45
CA ASP A 12 -5.93 -4.24 2.47
C ASP A 12 -4.98 -3.19 1.86
N GLY A 13 -4.70 -2.11 2.59
CA GLY A 13 -3.68 -1.10 2.25
C GLY A 13 -4.13 0.09 1.38
N MET A 14 -5.34 0.11 0.84
CA MET A 14 -5.78 1.27 0.05
C MET A 14 -6.04 2.49 0.93
N MET A 15 -5.49 3.65 0.53
CA MET A 15 -5.67 4.92 1.22
C MET A 15 -7.13 5.40 1.11
N SER A 16 -7.68 5.93 2.21
CA SER A 16 -9.00 6.54 2.19
C SER A 16 -8.98 7.93 1.53
N GLU A 17 -10.15 8.45 1.16
CA GLU A 17 -10.28 9.83 0.67
C GLU A 17 -9.79 10.86 1.72
N ALA A 18 -9.98 10.56 3.00
CA ALA A 18 -9.48 11.37 4.10
C ALA A 18 -7.94 11.35 4.17
N ASP A 19 -7.30 10.19 3.98
CA ASP A 19 -5.85 10.05 3.94
C ASP A 19 -5.24 10.82 2.76
N MET A 20 -5.87 10.72 1.58
CA MET A 20 -5.48 11.47 0.39
C MET A 20 -5.62 12.98 0.61
N THR A 21 -6.70 13.42 1.24
CA THR A 21 -6.91 14.84 1.59
C THR A 21 -5.87 15.32 2.61
N ALA A 22 -5.54 14.51 3.62
CA ALA A 22 -4.50 14.83 4.58
C ALA A 22 -3.13 14.99 3.89
N LEU A 23 -2.80 14.08 2.97
CA LEU A 23 -1.55 14.14 2.20
C LEU A 23 -1.48 15.39 1.31
N GLN A 24 -2.56 15.76 0.63
CA GLN A 24 -2.62 16.97 -0.21
C GLN A 24 -2.41 18.26 0.59
N ASN A 25 -2.84 18.29 1.85
CA ASN A 25 -2.74 19.46 2.71
C ASN A 25 -1.42 19.52 3.50
N ALA A 26 -0.68 18.42 3.57
CA ALA A 26 0.59 18.37 4.28
C ALA A 26 1.70 19.12 3.53
N GLN A 27 2.69 19.64 4.26
CA GLN A 27 3.79 20.42 3.69
C GLN A 27 5.13 20.04 4.32
N GLY A 28 6.22 20.28 3.58
CA GLY A 28 7.58 20.07 4.06
C GLY A 28 7.84 18.65 4.55
N ALA A 29 8.57 18.53 5.66
CA ALA A 29 8.93 17.23 6.24
C ALA A 29 7.72 16.39 6.66
N GLU A 30 6.64 17.02 7.09
CA GLU A 30 5.42 16.31 7.51
C GLU A 30 4.69 15.68 6.32
N ALA A 31 4.74 16.29 5.14
CA ALA A 31 4.25 15.66 3.91
C ALA A 31 5.04 14.39 3.57
N GLY A 32 6.36 14.44 3.70
CA GLY A 32 7.24 13.28 3.47
C GLY A 32 6.93 12.13 4.42
N LYS A 33 6.84 12.40 5.73
CA LYS A 33 6.49 11.37 6.73
C LYS A 33 5.11 10.76 6.49
N LEU A 34 4.13 11.60 6.16
CA LEU A 34 2.77 11.14 5.90
C LEU A 34 2.70 10.25 4.66
N PHE A 35 3.39 10.66 3.58
CA PHE A 35 3.52 9.84 2.37
C PHE A 35 4.14 8.48 2.66
N LEU A 36 5.30 8.46 3.33
CA LEU A 36 6.01 7.22 3.65
C LEU A 36 5.16 6.29 4.52
N THR A 37 4.48 6.84 5.54
CA THR A 37 3.59 6.07 6.42
C THR A 37 2.44 5.44 5.64
N GLN A 38 1.79 6.21 4.77
CA GLN A 38 0.67 5.71 3.96
C GLN A 38 1.12 4.69 2.91
N MET A 39 2.30 4.87 2.30
CA MET A 39 2.87 3.91 1.34
C MET A 39 3.32 2.61 1.98
N ILE A 40 3.82 2.64 3.21
CA ILE A 40 4.11 1.40 3.95
C ILE A 40 2.83 0.58 4.13
N ALA A 41 1.74 1.19 4.60
CA ALA A 41 0.47 0.51 4.79
C ALA A 41 -0.11 -0.03 3.47
N HIS A 42 0.00 0.75 2.40
CA HIS A 42 -0.39 0.33 1.05
C HIS A 42 0.38 -0.90 0.57
N HIS A 43 1.70 -0.91 0.77
CA HIS A 43 2.55 -2.02 0.37
C HIS A 43 2.29 -3.27 1.21
N GLU A 44 2.03 -3.14 2.51
CA GLU A 44 1.66 -4.27 3.38
C GLU A 44 0.34 -4.92 2.93
N GLY A 45 -0.62 -4.11 2.49
CA GLY A 45 -1.85 -4.58 1.86
C GLY A 45 -1.62 -5.31 0.53
N ALA A 46 -0.79 -4.72 -0.34
CA ALA A 46 -0.41 -5.35 -1.62
C ALA A 46 0.30 -6.70 -1.42
N ILE A 47 1.17 -6.82 -0.40
CA ILE A 47 1.82 -8.08 -0.03
C ILE A 47 0.79 -9.11 0.42
N THR A 48 -0.21 -8.69 1.22
CA THR A 48 -1.28 -9.58 1.68
C THR A 48 -2.06 -10.16 0.48
N MET A 49 -2.44 -9.31 -0.48
CA MET A 49 -3.11 -9.75 -1.71
C MET A 49 -2.22 -10.63 -2.58
N ALA A 50 -0.94 -10.28 -2.75
CA ALA A 50 0.01 -11.07 -3.51
C ALA A 50 0.23 -12.46 -2.88
N GLN A 51 0.28 -12.55 -1.55
CA GLN A 51 0.39 -13.84 -0.86
C GLN A 51 -0.84 -14.72 -1.11
N GLN A 52 -2.05 -14.15 -1.16
CA GLN A 52 -3.26 -14.90 -1.50
C GLN A 52 -3.19 -15.48 -2.92
N GLU A 53 -2.65 -14.73 -3.89
CA GLU A 53 -2.43 -15.21 -5.26
C GLU A 53 -1.35 -16.30 -5.30
N ILE A 54 -0.27 -16.17 -4.52
CA ILE A 54 0.76 -17.23 -4.42
C ILE A 54 0.17 -18.54 -3.87
N ASP A 55 -0.71 -18.44 -2.89
CA ASP A 55 -1.24 -19.61 -2.19
C ASP A 55 -2.38 -20.30 -2.96
N ASN A 56 -3.19 -19.54 -3.71
CA ASN A 56 -4.45 -20.02 -4.30
C ASN A 56 -4.55 -19.83 -5.82
N GLY A 57 -3.61 -19.10 -6.43
CA GLY A 57 -3.61 -18.76 -7.85
C GLY A 57 -3.47 -19.99 -8.73
N GLN A 58 -4.19 -19.99 -9.86
CA GLN A 58 -4.20 -21.11 -10.80
C GLN A 58 -3.37 -20.82 -12.06
N TYR A 59 -3.03 -19.56 -12.31
CA TYR A 59 -2.29 -19.14 -13.50
C TYR A 59 -0.81 -18.93 -13.12
N PRO A 60 0.13 -19.71 -13.69
CA PRO A 60 1.53 -19.61 -13.29
C PRO A 60 2.15 -18.22 -13.46
N GLU A 61 1.77 -17.50 -14.53
CA GLU A 61 2.28 -16.15 -14.79
C GLU A 61 1.83 -15.13 -13.73
N THR A 62 0.61 -15.26 -13.19
CA THR A 62 0.12 -14.35 -12.13
C THR A 62 0.75 -14.69 -10.78
N VAL A 63 1.00 -15.97 -10.50
CA VAL A 63 1.73 -16.41 -9.30
C VAL A 63 3.16 -15.87 -9.31
N GLU A 64 3.86 -15.94 -10.44
CA GLU A 64 5.23 -15.39 -10.55
C GLU A 64 5.26 -13.85 -10.46
N LEU A 65 4.25 -13.17 -11.01
CA LEU A 65 4.07 -11.74 -10.78
C LEU A 65 3.86 -11.44 -9.29
N ALA A 66 3.04 -12.21 -8.59
CA ALA A 66 2.77 -12.03 -7.17
C ALA A 66 4.04 -12.22 -6.31
N ARG A 67 4.89 -13.21 -6.62
CA ARG A 67 6.20 -13.38 -5.96
C ARG A 67 7.12 -12.17 -6.16
N SER A 68 7.11 -11.61 -7.36
CA SER A 68 7.88 -10.41 -7.70
C SER A 68 7.40 -9.20 -6.90
N ILE A 69 6.08 -9.02 -6.78
CA ILE A 69 5.46 -7.98 -5.96
C ILE A 69 5.85 -8.13 -4.49
N VAL A 70 5.75 -9.34 -3.90
CA VAL A 70 6.15 -9.54 -2.50
C VAL A 70 7.60 -9.11 -2.26
N THR A 71 8.50 -9.51 -3.15
CA THR A 71 9.93 -9.19 -3.02
C THR A 71 10.18 -7.69 -3.11
N SER A 72 9.70 -7.03 -4.16
CA SER A 72 9.96 -5.59 -4.37
C SER A 72 9.32 -4.73 -3.28
N GLN A 73 8.09 -5.04 -2.89
CA GLN A 73 7.36 -4.24 -1.92
C GLN A 73 7.96 -4.38 -0.51
N GLN A 74 8.55 -5.53 -0.16
CA GLN A 74 9.31 -5.70 1.09
C GLN A 74 10.59 -4.83 1.11
N GLU A 75 11.32 -4.77 0.00
CA GLU A 75 12.51 -3.92 -0.14
C GLU A 75 12.17 -2.42 -0.06
N GLU A 76 11.05 -2.03 -0.68
CA GLU A 76 10.55 -0.66 -0.61
C GLU A 76 10.08 -0.29 0.80
N ILE A 77 9.36 -1.19 1.50
CA ILE A 77 9.00 -0.99 2.92
C ILE A 77 10.25 -0.78 3.79
N ALA A 78 11.29 -1.59 3.61
CA ALA A 78 12.53 -1.45 4.37
C ALA A 78 13.20 -0.09 4.11
N SER A 79 13.22 0.35 2.85
CA SER A 79 13.76 1.66 2.46
C SER A 79 12.94 2.81 3.04
N MET A 80 11.62 2.72 3.02
CA MET A 80 10.72 3.73 3.60
C MET A 80 10.84 3.82 5.12
N LYS A 81 10.95 2.68 5.82
CA LYS A 81 11.19 2.65 7.27
C LYS A 81 12.51 3.32 7.62
N LYS A 82 13.57 3.05 6.86
CA LYS A 82 14.86 3.73 7.04
C LYS A 82 14.75 5.25 6.88
N MET A 83 14.04 5.72 5.85
CA MET A 83 13.83 7.16 5.63
C MET A 83 13.02 7.85 6.73
N LEU A 84 12.17 7.11 7.47
CA LEU A 84 11.43 7.64 8.62
C LEU A 84 12.31 7.77 9.89
N ASP A 85 13.39 6.99 9.97
CA ASP A 85 14.32 6.98 11.10
C ASP A 85 15.46 8.02 10.97
N GLU A 86 15.58 8.70 9.81
CA GLU A 86 16.55 9.76 9.50
C GLU A 86 16.01 11.17 9.85
#